data_AF-A0A7C5G3Z0-F1
#
_entry.id   AF-A0A7C5G3Z0-F1
#
_cell.length_a   1.000
_cell.length_b   1.000
_cell.length_c   1.000
_cell.angle_alpha   90.00
_cell.angle_beta   90.00
_cell.angle_gamma   90.00
#
_symmetry.space_group_name_H-M   'P 1'
#
loop_
_entity.id
_entity.type
_entity.pdbx_description
1 polymer ?
#
loop_
_entity_poly.entity_id
_entity_poly.type
_entity_poly.pdbx_seq_one_letter_code
_entity_poly.pdbx_strand_id
1 'polypeptide(L)' 'MRGGGFGAFLAHSNIANYIKDIEFPASKQDLIDMAEDHHAPENVIEALEKLPDLEFANIGDVTEHLRI' A
#
# COMPACT_ATOMS: atom_id res chain seq x y z
N MET A 1 22.29 1.69 -7.12
CA MET A 1 21.67 0.41 -6.72
C MET A 1 20.17 0.68 -6.58
N ARG A 2 19.33 0.23 -7.52
CA ARG A 2 17.87 0.19 -7.37
C ARG A 2 17.34 -1.01 -8.17
N GLY A 3 17.66 -2.21 -7.68
CA GLY A 3 16.83 -3.39 -7.96
C GLY A 3 15.64 -3.34 -7.01
N GLY A 4 14.45 -3.83 -7.32
CA GLY A 4 14.00 -4.57 -8.49
C GLY A 4 12.47 -4.61 -8.50
N GLY A 5 11.89 -4.88 -9.66
CA GLY A 5 10.45 -5.03 -9.89
C GLY A 5 9.81 -6.27 -9.26
N PHE A 6 10.19 -6.62 -8.03
CA PHE A 6 9.64 -7.76 -7.27
C PHE A 6 8.91 -7.34 -5.99
N GLY A 7 9.01 -6.08 -5.53
CA GLY A 7 8.36 -5.60 -4.30
C GLY A 7 6.84 -5.42 -4.42
N ALA A 8 6.34 -4.98 -5.58
CA ALA A 8 4.91 -4.72 -5.79
C ALA A 8 4.05 -6.00 -5.76
N PHE A 9 4.61 -7.12 -6.23
CA PHE A 9 3.87 -8.40 -6.26
C PHE A 9 3.66 -8.99 -4.86
N LEU A 10 4.61 -8.78 -3.95
CA LEU A 10 4.50 -9.21 -2.56
C LEU A 10 3.65 -8.24 -1.72
N ALA A 11 3.68 -6.95 -2.07
CA ALA A 11 2.82 -5.96 -1.43
C ALA A 11 1.33 -6.30 -1.63
N HIS A 12 0.92 -6.70 -2.83
CA HIS A 12 -0.48 -7.01 -3.13
C HIS A 12 -1.07 -8.09 -2.18
N SER A 13 -0.32 -9.17 -1.91
CA SER A 13 -0.85 -10.33 -1.18
C SER A 13 -1.05 -10.09 0.32
N ASN A 14 -0.38 -9.11 0.92
CA ASN A 14 -0.46 -8.88 2.37
C ASN A 14 -0.89 -7.46 2.75
N ILE A 15 -0.82 -6.48 1.86
CA ILE A 15 -1.24 -5.09 2.16
C ILE A 15 -2.69 -5.03 2.61
N ALA A 16 -3.58 -5.78 1.94
CA ALA A 16 -4.98 -5.87 2.33
C ALA A 16 -5.18 -6.33 3.78
N ASN A 17 -4.26 -7.12 4.36
CA ASN A 17 -4.33 -7.51 5.77
C ASN A 17 -3.88 -6.40 6.73
N TYR A 18 -3.03 -5.49 6.27
CA TYR A 18 -2.50 -4.36 7.05
C TYR A 18 -3.40 -3.13 6.99
N ILE A 19 -4.11 -2.92 5.87
CA ILE A 19 -5.01 -1.77 5.67
C ILE A 19 -6.50 -2.14 5.70
N LYS A 20 -6.88 -3.33 6.17
CA LYS A 20 -8.30 -3.72 6.31
C LYS A 20 -9.03 -3.00 7.44
N ASP A 21 -8.29 -2.55 8.45
CA ASP A 21 -8.81 -1.91 9.65
C ASP A 21 -8.87 -0.38 9.50
N ILE A 22 -8.47 0.17 8.34
CA ILE A 22 -8.53 1.61 8.08
C ILE A 22 -9.96 2.06 7.75
N GLU A 23 -10.33 3.24 8.23
CA GLU A 23 -11.56 3.89 7.82
C GLU A 23 -11.37 4.56 6.46
N PHE A 24 -12.17 4.17 5.46
CA PHE A 24 -12.17 4.79 4.14
C PHE A 24 -13.18 5.96 4.10
N PRO A 25 -12.90 7.04 3.33
CA PRO A 25 -11.76 7.23 2.42
C PRO A 25 -10.44 7.48 3.15
N ALA A 26 -9.35 6.93 2.61
CA ALA A 26 -8.01 7.05 3.18
C ALA A 26 -7.03 7.58 2.14
N SER A 27 -6.15 8.47 2.57
CA SER A 27 -5.10 9.04 1.73
C SER A 27 -3.95 8.04 1.58
N LYS A 28 -3.12 8.21 0.54
CA LYS A 28 -1.85 7.48 0.43
C LYS A 28 -1.03 7.54 1.73
N GLN A 29 -1.00 8.71 2.38
CA GLN A 29 -0.27 8.90 3.64
C GLN A 29 -0.87 8.07 4.78
N ASP A 30 -2.20 8.04 4.92
CA ASP A 30 -2.87 7.23 5.96
C ASP A 30 -2.61 5.73 5.76
N LEU A 31 -2.52 5.28 4.50
CA LEU A 31 -2.15 3.89 4.19
C LEU A 31 -0.71 3.57 4.60
N ILE A 32 0.21 4.51 4.39
CA ILE A 32 1.62 4.38 4.81
C ILE A 32 1.71 4.35 6.33
N ASP A 33 1.09 5.31 7.01
CA ASP A 33 1.11 5.41 8.47
C ASP A 33 0.51 4.14 9.10
N MET A 34 -0.62 3.64 8.56
CA MET A 34 -1.21 2.40 9.04
C MET A 34 -0.33 1.19 8.76
N ALA A 35 0.25 1.09 7.57
CA ALA A 35 1.18 0.01 7.26
C ALA A 35 2.41 0.05 8.18
N GLU A 36 2.97 1.22 8.47
CA GLU A 36 4.09 1.38 9.42
C GLU A 36 3.69 0.98 10.85
N ASP A 37 2.51 1.40 11.31
CA ASP A 37 1.98 1.06 12.65
C ASP A 37 1.77 -0.46 12.81
N HIS A 38 1.33 -1.13 11.74
CA HIS A 38 1.23 -2.59 11.69
C HIS A 38 2.56 -3.31 11.44
N HIS A 39 3.70 -2.60 11.49
CA HIS A 39 5.04 -3.13 11.19
C HIS A 39 5.11 -3.81 9.81
N ALA A 40 4.44 -3.23 8.82
CA ALA A 40 4.52 -3.70 7.45
C ALA A 40 5.97 -3.64 6.96
N PRO A 41 6.39 -4.62 6.15
CA PRO A 41 7.75 -4.64 5.66
C PRO A 41 8.00 -3.49 4.67
N GLU A 42 9.24 -3.03 4.59
CA GLU A 42 9.65 -1.87 3.78
C GLU A 42 9.20 -1.96 2.32
N ASN A 43 9.14 -3.17 1.75
CA ASN A 43 8.65 -3.38 0.39
C ASN A 43 7.16 -3.04 0.19
N VAL A 44 6.35 -3.07 1.26
CA VAL A 44 4.95 -2.64 1.25
C VAL A 44 4.88 -1.12 1.30
N ILE A 45 5.68 -0.49 2.17
CA ILE A 45 5.77 0.98 2.28
C ILE A 45 6.25 1.58 0.95
N GLU A 46 7.32 1.06 0.36
CA GLU A 46 7.83 1.50 -0.95
C GLU A 46 6.79 1.31 -2.09
N ALA A 47 5.88 0.34 -1.96
CA ALA A 47 4.82 0.11 -2.92
C ALA A 47 3.70 1.15 -2.77
N LEU A 48 3.36 1.51 -1.53
CA LEU A 48 2.42 2.59 -1.22
C LEU A 48 2.97 3.96 -1.62
N GLU A 49 4.26 4.23 -1.41
CA GLU A 49 4.89 5.49 -1.82
C GLU A 49 4.84 5.72 -3.33
N LYS A 50 4.82 4.64 -4.12
CA LYS A 50 4.69 4.71 -5.59
C LYS A 50 3.27 4.97 -6.07
N LEU A 51 2.28 4.83 -5.19
CA LEU A 51 0.91 5.15 -5.53
C LEU A 51 0.76 6.66 -5.75
N PRO A 52 -0.16 7.05 -6.65
CA PRO A 52 -0.51 8.45 -6.82
C PRO A 52 -1.08 9.02 -5.50
N ASP A 53 -0.84 10.32 -5.29
CA ASP A 53 -1.34 11.06 -4.13
C ASP A 53 -2.83 11.36 -4.31
N LEU A 54 -3.66 10.35 -4.02
CA LEU A 54 -5.11 10.42 -4.12
C LEU A 54 -5.79 9.69 -2.96
N GLU A 55 -7.07 9.99 -2.77
CA GLU A 55 -7.91 9.34 -1.77
C GLU A 55 -8.43 8.02 -2.33
N PHE A 56 -8.12 6.93 -1.64
CA PHE A 56 -8.63 5.62 -1.96
C PHE A 56 -9.95 5.43 -1.22
N ALA A 57 -10.99 5.01 -1.93
CA ALA A 57 -12.29 4.79 -1.33
C ALA A 57 -12.43 3.39 -0.70
N ASN A 58 -11.53 2.47 -1.03
CA ASN A 58 -11.53 1.10 -0.52
C ASN A 58 -10.19 0.41 -0.85
N ILE A 59 -9.96 -0.75 -0.21
CA ILE A 59 -8.78 -1.61 -0.46
C ILE A 59 -8.67 -2.03 -1.93
N GLY A 60 -9.81 -2.28 -2.59
CA GLY A 60 -9.86 -2.68 -4.01
C GLY A 60 -9.21 -1.64 -4.92
N ASP A 61 -9.47 -0.36 -4.64
CA ASP A 61 -8.90 0.78 -5.36
C ASP A 61 -7.37 0.85 -5.21
N VAL A 62 -6.87 0.62 -4.00
CA VAL A 62 -5.42 0.52 -3.70
C VAL A 62 -4.79 -0.64 -4.48
N THR A 63 -5.42 -1.82 -4.44
CA THR A 63 -4.90 -3.02 -5.11
C THR A 63 -4.95 -2.95 -6.63
N GLU A 64 -5.95 -2.26 -7.20
CA GLU A 64 -6.06 -2.02 -8.64
C GLU A 64 -4.99 -1.03 -9.12
N HIS A 65 -4.74 0.05 -8.38
CA HIS A 65 -3.66 1.00 -8.72
C HIS A 65 -2.26 0.40 -8.59
N LEU A 66 -2.10 -0.63 -7.74
CA LEU A 66 -0.84 -1.36 -7.60
C LEU A 66 -0.55 -2.33 -8.75
N ARG A 67 -1.55 -2.61 -9.61
CA ARG A 67 -1.44 -3.55 -10.73
C ARG A 67 -0.65 -2.92 -11.88
N ILE A 68 0.68 -2.96 -11.77
CA ILE A 68 1.65 -2.66 -12.84
C ILE A 68 1.87 -3.85 -13.78
#